data_AF-A0A380P9K8-F1
#
_entry.id   AF-A0A380P9K8-F1
#
_cell.length_a   1.000
_cell.length_b   1.000
_cell.length_c   1.000
_cell.angle_alpha   90.00
_cell.angle_beta   90.00
_cell.angle_gamma   90.00
#
_symmetry.space_group_name_H-M   'P 1'
#
loop_
_entity.id
_entity.type
_entity.pdbx_description
1 polymer ?
#
loop_
_entity_poly.entity_id
_entity_poly.type
_entity_poly.pdbx_seq_one_letter_code
_entity_poly.pdbx_strand_id
1 'polypeptide(L)'
;MEPAAARPGGVVASLTGADVSTPVTVAQLPTPYDVAETVTGPLDDRERGHLDVCEQALHGFRKSVVVAGKALEVISRGRLYRETHATFVEYLDDVWEIRKSQAYRMIEAWPVAVAVSPIGDINEGQARELGPVLKDYGQEAAVALYREVKELRGDRRVTAADLAEARAVLPPPTQLARPEQVRDVLTVAAAEGRAPRLAPPEPKVPAQAADEHQAHEAGRGNVSQDEVHEGAEAIATMEAALAQQRQIYDRVGGGVLKAALLYDPRRGEYLRHELRQYAHRTAHRMRGQQADDEAGT
;
A
#
# COMPACT_ATOMS: atom_id res chain seq x y z
N MET A 1 -22.81 -7.34 -51.70
CA MET A 1 -22.51 -6.16 -50.87
C MET A 1 -22.03 -6.67 -49.52
N GLU A 2 -20.74 -7.03 -49.49
CA GLU A 2 -19.85 -7.14 -48.33
C GLU A 2 -20.03 -6.25 -47.08
N PRO A 3 -20.31 -6.72 -45.86
CA PRO A 3 -20.02 -5.91 -44.68
C PRO A 3 -18.50 -5.95 -44.38
N ALA A 4 -17.89 -4.76 -44.33
CA ALA A 4 -16.47 -4.57 -44.08
C ALA A 4 -16.06 -5.06 -42.69
N ALA A 5 -15.02 -5.90 -42.67
CA ALA A 5 -14.41 -6.47 -41.48
C ALA A 5 -13.96 -5.40 -40.46
N ALA A 6 -14.28 -5.64 -39.19
CA ALA A 6 -13.77 -4.91 -38.04
C ALA A 6 -12.23 -4.92 -38.04
N ARG A 7 -11.63 -3.73 -37.96
CA ARG A 7 -10.18 -3.57 -37.90
C ARG A 7 -9.64 -4.17 -36.58
N PRO A 8 -8.54 -4.94 -36.61
CA PRO A 8 -7.94 -5.48 -35.40
C PRO A 8 -7.35 -4.33 -34.57
N GLY A 9 -7.57 -4.38 -33.25
CA GLY A 9 -7.12 -3.39 -32.29
C GLY A 9 -5.64 -3.05 -32.45
N GLY A 10 -5.32 -1.76 -32.33
CA GLY A 10 -3.96 -1.25 -32.51
C GLY A 10 -2.97 -1.88 -31.52
N VAL A 11 -1.69 -1.87 -31.92
CA VAL A 11 -0.50 -2.46 -31.25
C VAL A 11 -0.36 -2.11 -29.75
N VAL A 12 -1.10 -1.13 -29.25
CA VAL A 12 -1.11 -0.71 -27.84
C VAL A 12 -1.98 -1.63 -26.97
N ALA A 13 -3.10 -2.16 -27.51
CA ALA A 13 -4.00 -3.06 -26.79
C ALA A 13 -3.30 -4.39 -26.45
N SER A 14 -2.43 -4.86 -27.35
CA SER A 14 -1.65 -6.09 -27.17
C SER A 14 -0.43 -5.96 -26.25
N LEU A 15 0.04 -4.74 -25.96
CA LEU A 15 1.23 -4.50 -25.13
C LEU A 15 0.93 -4.05 -23.69
N THR A 16 -0.30 -3.64 -23.39
CA THR A 16 -0.63 -3.02 -22.09
C THR A 16 -1.71 -3.75 -21.30
N GLY A 17 -2.46 -4.68 -21.92
CA GLY A 17 -3.67 -5.22 -21.30
C GLY A 17 -4.71 -4.14 -20.97
N ALA A 18 -4.51 -2.90 -21.44
CA ALA A 18 -5.46 -1.83 -21.29
C ALA A 18 -6.54 -2.06 -22.33
N ASP A 19 -7.60 -2.74 -21.89
CA ASP A 19 -8.88 -2.68 -22.56
C ASP A 19 -9.26 -1.20 -22.64
N VAL A 20 -9.16 -0.62 -23.84
CA VAL A 20 -9.84 0.63 -24.19
C VAL A 20 -11.32 0.32 -24.38
N SER A 21 -11.92 -0.29 -23.36
CA SER A 21 -13.37 -0.35 -23.21
C SER A 21 -13.85 1.09 -23.20
N THR A 22 -14.89 1.34 -24.00
CA THR A 22 -15.55 2.63 -24.15
C THR A 22 -15.58 3.40 -22.82
N PRO A 23 -15.04 4.63 -22.74
CA PRO A 23 -15.08 5.39 -21.51
C PRO A 23 -16.53 5.56 -21.06
N VAL A 24 -16.78 5.45 -19.74
CA VAL A 24 -18.10 5.74 -19.17
C VAL A 24 -18.56 7.11 -19.65
N THR A 25 -19.73 7.15 -20.25
CA THR A 25 -20.34 8.35 -20.81
C THR A 25 -21.24 9.03 -19.78
N VAL A 26 -21.50 10.33 -19.96
CA VAL A 26 -22.41 11.09 -19.07
C VAL A 26 -23.80 10.45 -19.00
N ALA A 27 -24.30 9.87 -20.09
CA ALA A 27 -25.60 9.20 -20.13
C ALA A 27 -25.66 7.92 -19.27
N GLN A 28 -24.52 7.33 -18.94
CA GLN A 28 -24.42 6.15 -18.07
C GLN A 28 -24.29 6.51 -16.59
N LEU A 29 -23.97 7.77 -16.27
CA LEU A 29 -23.91 8.23 -14.87
C LEU A 29 -25.33 8.43 -14.32
N PRO A 30 -25.56 8.11 -13.04
CA PRO A 30 -26.83 8.40 -12.39
C PRO A 30 -27.07 9.92 -12.38
N THR A 31 -28.35 10.32 -12.45
CA THR A 31 -28.72 11.72 -12.20
C THR A 31 -28.35 12.07 -10.76
N PRO A 32 -27.71 13.21 -10.48
CA PRO A 32 -27.37 13.60 -9.12
C PRO A 32 -28.62 13.60 -8.22
N TYR A 33 -28.48 13.04 -7.01
CA TYR A 33 -29.52 13.04 -5.98
C TYR A 33 -28.90 13.30 -4.61
N ASP A 34 -29.66 13.97 -3.76
CA ASP A 34 -29.28 14.25 -2.39
C ASP A 34 -29.94 13.23 -1.44
N VAL A 35 -29.17 12.77 -0.46
CA VAL A 35 -29.67 12.02 0.69
C VAL A 35 -29.56 12.91 1.92
N ALA A 36 -30.52 12.83 2.85
CA ALA A 36 -30.47 13.60 4.08
C ALA A 36 -29.23 13.19 4.91
N GLU A 37 -28.52 14.15 5.51
CA GLU A 37 -27.34 13.88 6.35
C GLU A 37 -27.62 12.95 7.54
N THR A 38 -28.90 12.81 7.91
CA THR A 38 -29.38 11.90 8.96
C THR A 38 -29.39 10.42 8.55
N VAL A 39 -29.14 10.10 7.27
CA VAL A 39 -29.04 8.71 6.79
C VAL A 39 -27.67 8.16 7.15
N THR A 40 -27.62 7.25 8.12
CA THR A 40 -26.38 6.58 8.59
C THR A 40 -26.34 5.08 8.31
N GLY A 41 -27.34 4.56 7.58
CA GLY A 41 -27.42 3.15 7.21
C GLY A 41 -26.42 2.77 6.09
N PRO A 42 -26.12 1.47 5.91
CA PRO A 42 -25.32 1.00 4.79
C PRO A 42 -26.01 1.27 3.44
N LEU A 43 -25.23 1.38 2.37
CA LEU A 43 -25.75 1.61 1.02
C LEU A 43 -26.72 0.51 0.57
N ASP A 44 -27.83 0.90 -0.03
CA ASP A 44 -28.76 -0.01 -0.70
C ASP A 44 -28.18 -0.55 -2.02
N ASP A 45 -28.86 -1.53 -2.65
CA ASP A 45 -28.39 -2.14 -3.91
C ASP A 45 -28.25 -1.14 -5.06
N ARG A 46 -29.14 -0.16 -5.13
CA ARG A 46 -29.12 0.87 -6.17
C ARG A 46 -27.97 1.83 -5.93
N GLU A 47 -27.77 2.27 -4.70
CA GLU A 47 -26.68 3.14 -4.28
C GLU A 47 -25.32 2.50 -4.50
N ARG A 48 -25.18 1.19 -4.22
CA ARG A 48 -23.97 0.43 -4.57
C ARG A 48 -23.73 0.40 -6.08
N GLY A 49 -24.76 0.10 -6.87
CA GLY A 49 -24.64 0.13 -8.33
C GLY A 49 -24.27 1.52 -8.88
N HIS A 50 -24.81 2.59 -8.31
CA HIS A 50 -24.44 3.96 -8.64
C HIS A 50 -22.99 4.28 -8.27
N LEU A 51 -22.54 3.86 -7.08
CA LEU A 51 -21.16 4.03 -6.63
C LEU A 51 -20.19 3.33 -7.58
N ASP A 52 -20.46 2.08 -7.95
CA ASP A 52 -19.60 1.30 -8.85
C ASP A 52 -19.41 1.99 -10.21
N VAL A 53 -20.49 2.49 -10.82
CA VAL A 53 -20.42 3.20 -12.11
C VAL A 53 -19.66 4.53 -11.99
N CYS A 54 -19.90 5.28 -10.91
CA CYS A 54 -19.17 6.51 -10.63
C CYS A 54 -17.68 6.25 -10.42
N GLU A 55 -17.32 5.23 -9.64
CA GLU A 55 -15.93 4.83 -9.43
C GLU A 55 -15.27 4.37 -10.73
N GLN A 56 -15.97 3.62 -11.58
CA GLN A 56 -15.48 3.23 -12.90
C GLN A 56 -15.14 4.45 -13.78
N ALA A 57 -15.99 5.48 -13.80
CA ALA A 57 -15.72 6.73 -14.51
C ALA A 57 -14.46 7.42 -13.96
N LEU A 58 -14.31 7.47 -12.63
CA LEU A 58 -13.13 8.06 -11.98
C LEU A 58 -11.84 7.27 -12.25
N HIS A 59 -11.92 5.93 -12.31
CA HIS A 59 -10.79 5.08 -12.71
C HIS A 59 -10.39 5.32 -14.16
N GLY A 60 -11.36 5.42 -15.08
CA GLY A 60 -11.12 5.77 -16.48
C GLY A 60 -10.43 7.12 -16.63
N PHE A 61 -10.87 8.13 -15.88
CA PHE A 61 -10.26 9.46 -15.87
C PHE A 61 -8.79 9.40 -15.42
N ARG A 62 -8.45 8.66 -14.36
CA ARG A 62 -7.05 8.53 -13.90
C ARG A 62 -6.15 7.94 -14.98
N LYS A 63 -6.61 6.89 -15.67
CA LYS A 63 -5.86 6.29 -16.79
C LYS A 63 -5.73 7.26 -17.96
N SER A 64 -6.76 8.07 -18.24
CA SER A 64 -6.73 9.05 -19.33
C SER A 64 -5.63 10.10 -19.16
N VAL A 65 -5.30 10.49 -17.92
CA VAL A 65 -4.21 11.46 -17.63
C VAL A 65 -2.84 10.89 -18.03
N VAL A 66 -2.61 9.59 -17.78
CA VAL A 66 -1.36 8.91 -18.18
C VAL A 66 -1.26 8.83 -19.70
N VAL A 67 -2.37 8.47 -20.36
CA VAL A 67 -2.44 8.42 -21.83
C VAL A 67 -2.21 9.80 -22.44
N ALA A 68 -2.82 10.84 -21.87
CA ALA A 68 -2.61 12.23 -22.27
C ALA A 68 -1.15 12.64 -22.13
N GLY A 69 -0.49 12.33 -21.01
CA GLY A 69 0.93 12.60 -20.81
C GLY A 69 1.82 11.99 -21.90
N LYS A 70 1.59 10.72 -22.25
CA LYS A 70 2.31 10.04 -23.33
C LYS A 70 2.04 10.67 -24.70
N ALA A 71 0.77 10.99 -24.99
CA ALA A 71 0.40 11.64 -26.25
C ALA A 71 1.04 13.03 -26.40
N LEU A 72 1.02 13.83 -25.34
CA LEU A 72 1.67 15.14 -25.29
C LEU A 72 3.18 15.03 -25.49
N GLU A 73 3.83 14.02 -24.92
CA GLU A 73 5.26 13.78 -25.18
C GLU A 73 5.52 13.45 -26.65
N VAL A 74 4.72 12.55 -27.24
CA VAL A 74 4.84 12.18 -28.66
C VAL A 74 4.65 13.40 -29.56
N ILE A 75 3.62 14.21 -29.31
CA ILE A 75 3.35 15.45 -30.05
C ILE A 75 4.52 16.43 -29.91
N SER A 76 5.02 16.62 -28.69
CA SER A 76 6.10 17.55 -28.38
C SER A 76 7.42 17.14 -29.06
N ARG A 77 7.88 15.90 -28.81
CA ARG A 77 9.16 15.37 -29.33
C ARG A 77 9.12 15.16 -30.83
N GLY A 78 8.00 14.71 -31.37
CA GLY A 78 7.78 14.57 -32.81
C GLY A 78 7.53 15.90 -33.52
N ARG A 79 7.42 17.01 -32.79
CA ARG A 79 6.98 18.33 -33.28
C ARG A 79 5.74 18.22 -34.16
N LEU A 80 4.75 17.43 -33.76
CA LEU A 80 3.54 17.16 -34.56
C LEU A 80 2.61 18.38 -34.65
N TYR A 81 2.82 19.38 -33.80
CA TYR A 81 2.14 20.67 -33.82
C TYR A 81 2.62 21.62 -34.93
N ARG A 82 3.76 21.34 -35.58
CA ARG A 82 4.47 22.29 -36.47
C ARG A 82 3.73 22.71 -37.73
N GLU A 83 2.69 21.98 -38.10
CA GLU A 83 1.86 22.30 -39.26
C GLU A 83 1.00 23.55 -39.01
N THR A 84 0.56 23.74 -37.77
CA THR A 84 -0.40 24.80 -37.39
C THR A 84 0.16 25.81 -36.39
N HIS A 85 1.17 25.44 -35.60
CA HIS A 85 1.72 26.31 -34.54
C HIS A 85 3.25 26.34 -34.60
N ALA A 86 3.84 27.50 -34.28
CA ALA A 86 5.29 27.66 -34.30
C ALA A 86 5.94 26.96 -33.10
N THR A 87 5.26 26.96 -31.95
CA THR A 87 5.75 26.34 -30.72
C THR A 87 4.76 25.34 -30.11
N PHE A 88 5.28 24.41 -29.32
CA PHE A 88 4.44 23.48 -28.57
C PHE A 88 3.56 24.21 -27.55
N VAL A 89 4.01 25.34 -27.02
CA VAL A 89 3.27 26.10 -26.00
C VAL A 89 2.03 26.77 -26.59
N GLU A 90 2.16 27.37 -27.77
CA GLU A 90 1.01 27.91 -28.53
C GLU A 90 -0.02 26.81 -28.81
N TYR A 91 0.45 25.65 -29.30
CA TYR A 91 -0.42 24.49 -29.56
C TYR A 91 -1.17 24.01 -28.31
N LEU A 92 -0.54 24.01 -27.15
CA LEU A 92 -1.19 23.62 -25.89
C LEU A 92 -2.29 24.60 -25.48
N ASP A 93 -2.05 25.90 -25.66
CA ASP A 93 -2.98 26.96 -25.28
C ASP A 93 -4.18 26.97 -26.25
N ASP A 94 -3.92 27.00 -27.56
CA ASP A 94 -4.94 27.18 -28.59
C ASP A 94 -5.83 25.95 -28.80
N VAL A 95 -5.28 24.73 -28.67
CA VAL A 95 -6.00 23.48 -29.01
C VAL A 95 -6.57 22.80 -27.77
N TRP A 96 -5.86 22.85 -26.66
CA TRP A 96 -6.19 22.08 -25.46
C TRP A 96 -6.54 22.95 -24.25
N GLU A 97 -6.36 24.27 -24.33
CA GLU A 97 -6.58 25.22 -23.24
C GLU A 97 -5.86 24.82 -21.93
N ILE A 98 -4.71 24.14 -22.04
CA ILE A 98 -3.91 23.72 -20.89
C ILE A 98 -2.62 24.50 -20.77
N ARG A 99 -2.31 24.90 -19.54
CA ARG A 99 -1.05 25.60 -19.25
C ARG A 99 0.14 24.69 -19.50
N LYS A 100 1.24 25.27 -19.99
CA LYS A 100 2.55 24.61 -20.15
C LYS A 100 2.90 23.75 -18.93
N SER A 101 2.86 24.29 -17.72
CA SER A 101 3.23 23.55 -16.50
C SER A 101 2.37 22.32 -16.23
N GLN A 102 1.08 22.34 -16.60
CA GLN A 102 0.21 21.17 -16.48
C GLN A 102 0.59 20.09 -17.50
N ALA A 103 0.82 20.46 -18.76
CA ALA A 103 1.23 19.52 -19.80
C ALA A 103 2.56 18.82 -19.45
N TYR A 104 3.56 19.58 -18.99
CA TYR A 104 4.85 19.00 -18.60
C TYR A 104 4.73 18.07 -17.37
N ARG A 105 3.86 18.39 -16.40
CA ARG A 105 3.60 17.46 -15.27
C ARG A 105 3.01 16.13 -15.75
N MET A 106 2.11 16.14 -16.74
CA MET A 106 1.58 14.90 -17.32
C MET A 106 2.65 14.13 -18.11
N ILE A 107 3.48 14.84 -18.89
CA ILE A 107 4.61 14.26 -19.62
C ILE A 107 5.61 13.59 -18.68
N GLU A 108 5.93 14.22 -17.54
CA GLU A 108 6.86 13.68 -16.56
C GLU A 108 6.26 12.51 -15.75
N ALA A 109 4.94 12.50 -15.55
CA ALA A 109 4.26 11.49 -14.73
C ALA A 109 4.02 10.16 -15.46
N TRP A 110 3.74 10.18 -16.77
CA TRP A 110 3.31 8.96 -17.47
C TRP A 110 4.35 7.81 -17.46
N PRO A 111 5.68 8.04 -17.57
CA PRO A 111 6.63 6.93 -17.65
C PRO A 111 6.61 6.08 -16.38
N VAL A 112 6.55 6.74 -15.22
CA VAL A 112 6.53 6.04 -13.94
C VAL A 112 5.18 5.40 -13.65
N ALA A 113 4.08 6.04 -14.08
CA ALA A 113 2.75 5.44 -13.98
C ALA A 113 2.63 4.15 -14.79
N VAL A 114 3.20 4.11 -16.00
CA VAL A 114 3.25 2.89 -16.82
C VAL A 114 4.10 1.82 -16.15
N ALA A 115 5.26 2.19 -15.59
CA ALA A 115 6.15 1.24 -14.93
C ALA A 115 5.47 0.53 -13.73
N VAL A 116 4.67 1.24 -12.94
CA VAL A 116 4.03 0.69 -11.73
C VAL A 116 2.61 0.15 -11.94
N SER A 117 2.00 0.39 -13.12
CA SER A 117 0.63 -0.03 -13.44
C SER A 117 0.32 -1.51 -13.15
N PRO A 118 1.24 -2.48 -13.35
CA PRO A 118 0.98 -3.88 -12.96
C PRO A 118 0.78 -4.10 -11.45
N ILE A 119 1.20 -3.16 -10.61
CA ILE A 119 1.06 -3.20 -9.15
C ILE A 119 -0.14 -2.35 -8.71
N GLY A 120 -0.40 -1.23 -9.38
CA GLY A 120 -1.57 -0.40 -9.15
C GLY A 120 -1.49 0.96 -9.87
N ASP A 121 -2.63 1.63 -9.93
CA ASP A 121 -2.74 2.98 -10.50
C ASP A 121 -2.22 4.03 -9.52
N ILE A 122 -1.49 5.02 -10.03
CA ILE A 122 -0.98 6.15 -9.26
C ILE A 122 -1.56 7.48 -9.76
N ASN A 123 -1.67 8.45 -8.86
CA ASN A 123 -2.05 9.83 -9.18
C ASN A 123 -0.82 10.71 -9.43
N GLU A 124 -1.04 11.95 -9.87
CA GLU A 124 0.03 12.92 -10.19
C GLU A 124 0.96 13.20 -9.00
N GLY A 125 0.41 13.28 -7.78
CA GLY A 125 1.21 13.53 -6.58
C GLY A 125 2.16 12.37 -6.27
N GLN A 126 1.70 11.13 -6.41
CA GLN A 126 2.54 9.94 -6.28
C GLN A 126 3.58 9.83 -7.39
N ALA A 127 3.18 10.12 -8.63
CA ALA A 127 4.10 10.12 -9.78
C ALA A 127 5.24 11.13 -9.61
N ARG A 128 4.97 12.29 -9.00
CA ARG A 128 6.00 13.31 -8.70
C ARG A 128 7.08 12.80 -7.74
N GLU A 129 6.71 11.96 -6.77
CA GLU A 129 7.69 11.40 -5.84
C GLU A 129 8.50 10.26 -6.47
N LEU A 130 7.86 9.46 -7.33
CA LEU A 130 8.51 8.36 -8.03
C LEU A 130 9.33 8.79 -9.26
N GLY A 131 9.05 9.94 -9.86
CA GLY A 131 9.75 10.46 -11.04
C GLY A 131 11.27 10.58 -10.84
N PRO A 132 11.75 11.22 -9.76
CA PRO A 132 13.17 11.24 -9.43
C PRO A 132 13.76 9.85 -9.19
N VAL A 133 13.00 8.93 -8.59
CA VAL A 133 13.46 7.55 -8.38
C VAL A 133 13.67 6.85 -9.73
N LEU A 134 12.70 6.97 -10.64
CA LEU A 134 12.80 6.44 -12.00
C LEU A 134 14.02 7.01 -12.74
N LYS A 135 14.26 8.32 -12.60
CA LYS A 135 15.35 9.03 -13.28
C LYS A 135 16.73 8.66 -12.72
N ASP A 136 16.87 8.66 -11.39
CA ASP A 136 18.17 8.59 -10.73
C ASP A 136 18.58 7.15 -10.39
N TYR A 137 17.60 6.26 -10.20
CA TYR A 137 17.79 4.85 -9.80
C TYR A 137 17.31 3.85 -10.85
N GLY A 138 16.57 4.29 -11.87
CA GLY A 138 16.05 3.46 -12.95
C GLY A 138 14.67 2.85 -12.66
N GLN A 139 14.12 2.21 -13.69
CA GLN A 139 12.75 1.68 -13.68
C GLN A 139 12.53 0.59 -12.63
N GLU A 140 13.47 -0.36 -12.52
CA GLU A 140 13.35 -1.47 -11.58
C GLU A 140 13.30 -0.97 -10.12
N ALA A 141 14.10 0.05 -9.79
CA ALA A 141 14.12 0.64 -8.45
C ALA A 141 12.81 1.37 -8.14
N ALA A 142 12.25 2.12 -9.08
CA ALA A 142 10.96 2.80 -8.91
C ALA A 142 9.82 1.80 -8.68
N VAL A 143 9.82 0.69 -9.43
CA VAL A 143 8.85 -0.41 -9.28
C VAL A 143 9.03 -1.10 -7.93
N ALA A 144 10.27 -1.39 -7.52
CA ALA A 144 10.59 -2.00 -6.24
C ALA A 144 10.16 -1.12 -5.06
N LEU A 145 10.43 0.19 -5.13
CA LEU A 145 10.02 1.16 -4.11
C LEU A 145 8.50 1.18 -3.95
N TYR A 146 7.76 1.32 -5.06
CA TYR A 146 6.31 1.38 -4.99
C TYR A 146 5.71 0.08 -4.45
N ARG A 147 6.24 -1.07 -4.88
CA ARG A 147 5.81 -2.38 -4.37
C ARG A 147 6.03 -2.48 -2.87
N GLU A 148 7.24 -2.20 -2.39
CA GLU A 148 7.55 -2.35 -0.97
C GLU A 148 6.75 -1.38 -0.10
N VAL A 149 6.57 -0.14 -0.54
CA VAL A 149 5.68 0.81 0.16
C VAL A 149 4.26 0.28 0.25
N LYS A 150 3.73 -0.34 -0.83
CA LYS A 150 2.41 -0.96 -0.81
C LYS A 150 2.33 -2.13 0.18
N GLU A 151 3.33 -3.01 0.18
CA GLU A 151 3.39 -4.14 1.12
C GLU A 151 3.47 -3.68 2.58
N LEU A 152 4.34 -2.73 2.90
CA LEU A 152 4.50 -2.16 4.25
C LEU A 152 3.24 -1.44 4.76
N ARG A 153 2.46 -0.87 3.83
CA ARG A 153 1.18 -0.21 4.15
C ARG A 153 0.03 -1.18 4.33
N GLY A 154 0.13 -2.39 3.78
CA GLY A 154 -0.94 -3.39 3.74
C GLY A 154 -2.17 -2.83 3.02
N ASP A 155 -3.34 -2.94 3.67
CA ASP A 155 -4.62 -2.49 3.09
C ASP A 155 -4.76 -0.95 3.02
N ARG A 156 -3.84 -0.20 3.65
CA ARG A 156 -3.88 1.27 3.60
C ARG A 156 -3.46 1.75 2.21
N ARG A 157 -4.24 2.69 1.65
CA ARG A 157 -3.86 3.38 0.40
C ARG A 157 -2.47 4.00 0.53
N VAL A 158 -1.64 3.80 -0.50
CA VAL A 158 -0.35 4.47 -0.65
C VAL A 158 -0.60 5.95 -0.92
N THR A 159 0.08 6.84 -0.22
CA THR A 159 -0.02 8.29 -0.40
C THR A 159 1.28 8.85 -0.97
N ALA A 160 1.23 10.07 -1.52
CA ALA A 160 2.46 10.76 -1.94
C ALA A 160 3.43 10.97 -0.76
N ALA A 161 2.90 11.18 0.44
CA ALA A 161 3.70 11.40 1.65
C ALA A 161 4.49 10.14 2.05
N ASP A 162 3.92 8.95 1.83
CA ASP A 162 4.60 7.67 2.06
C ASP A 162 5.76 7.48 1.06
N LEU A 163 5.53 7.83 -0.21
CA LEU A 163 6.54 7.71 -1.26
C LEU A 163 7.67 8.74 -1.11
N ALA A 164 7.35 9.95 -0.65
CA ALA A 164 8.35 10.97 -0.34
C ALA A 164 9.30 10.51 0.77
N GLU A 165 8.76 9.86 1.80
CA GLU A 165 9.53 9.31 2.92
C GLU A 165 10.36 8.11 2.49
N ALA A 166 9.77 7.20 1.72
CA ALA A 166 10.47 6.08 1.12
C ALA A 166 11.67 6.54 0.26
N ARG A 167 11.47 7.58 -0.56
CA ARG A 167 12.55 8.18 -1.36
C ARG A 167 13.63 8.78 -0.46
N ALA A 168 13.24 9.48 0.60
CA ALA A 168 14.18 10.20 1.47
C ALA A 168 15.16 9.28 2.22
N VAL A 169 14.78 8.02 2.46
CA VAL A 169 15.64 7.03 3.13
C VAL A 169 16.53 6.24 2.17
N LEU A 170 16.38 6.41 0.86
CA LEU A 170 17.25 5.75 -0.12
C LEU A 170 18.67 6.30 -0.02
N PRO A 171 19.71 5.44 -0.02
CA PRO A 171 21.07 5.91 -0.19
C PRO A 171 21.27 6.46 -1.61
N PRO A 172 22.38 7.18 -1.87
CA PRO A 172 22.74 7.60 -3.22
C PRO A 172 22.74 6.42 -4.21
N PRO A 173 22.38 6.62 -5.50
CA PRO A 173 22.31 5.54 -6.48
C PRO A 173 23.60 4.73 -6.61
N THR A 174 24.76 5.37 -6.42
CA THR A 174 26.08 4.71 -6.47
C THR A 174 26.32 3.69 -5.35
N GLN A 175 25.50 3.71 -4.30
CA GLN A 175 25.59 2.79 -3.16
C GLN A 175 24.58 1.64 -3.25
N LEU A 176 23.64 1.69 -4.21
CA LEU A 176 22.79 0.54 -4.53
C LEU A 176 23.48 -0.29 -5.60
N ALA A 177 24.01 -1.44 -5.21
CA ALA A 177 24.60 -2.40 -6.14
C ALA A 177 23.55 -2.99 -7.08
N ARG A 178 22.30 -3.13 -6.62
CA ARG A 178 21.18 -3.63 -7.42
C ARG A 178 19.86 -2.94 -7.07
N PRO A 179 18.95 -2.74 -8.04
CA PRO A 179 17.65 -2.12 -7.81
C PRO A 179 16.79 -2.82 -6.77
N GLU A 180 16.88 -4.15 -6.64
CA GLU A 180 16.09 -4.90 -5.64
C GLU A 180 16.46 -4.54 -4.18
N GLN A 181 17.63 -3.98 -3.92
CA GLN A 181 18.07 -3.60 -2.58
C GLN A 181 17.24 -2.46 -1.98
N VAL A 182 16.49 -1.73 -2.82
CA VAL A 182 15.50 -0.75 -2.37
C VAL A 182 14.57 -1.35 -1.32
N ARG A 183 14.15 -2.61 -1.51
CA ARG A 183 13.29 -3.30 -0.55
C ARG A 183 13.93 -3.39 0.83
N ASP A 184 15.14 -3.94 0.90
CA ASP A 184 15.84 -4.15 2.17
C ASP A 184 16.08 -2.81 2.89
N VAL A 185 16.43 -1.75 2.15
CA VAL A 185 16.61 -0.39 2.69
C VAL A 185 15.32 0.12 3.32
N LEU A 186 14.18 -0.04 2.63
CA LEU A 186 12.88 0.43 3.12
C LEU A 186 12.40 -0.39 4.32
N THR A 187 12.53 -1.72 4.28
CA THR A 187 12.17 -2.58 5.41
C THR A 187 12.98 -2.22 6.66
N VAL A 188 14.29 -2.02 6.53
CA VAL A 188 15.16 -1.62 7.65
C VAL A 188 14.83 -0.21 8.12
N ALA A 189 14.62 0.75 7.21
CA ALA A 189 14.26 2.12 7.57
C ALA A 189 12.92 2.20 8.32
N ALA A 190 11.93 1.40 7.92
CA ALA A 190 10.65 1.31 8.62
C ALA A 190 10.82 0.71 10.02
N ALA A 191 11.58 -0.38 10.16
CA ALA A 191 11.84 -1.04 11.44
C ALA A 191 12.64 -0.16 12.42
N GLU A 192 13.57 0.64 11.91
CA GLU A 192 14.38 1.58 12.70
C GLU A 192 13.65 2.92 12.98
N GLY A 193 12.41 3.09 12.52
CA GLY A 193 11.64 4.33 12.70
C GLY A 193 12.15 5.51 11.88
N ARG A 194 13.06 5.28 10.91
CA ARG A 194 13.51 6.31 9.94
C ARG A 194 12.45 6.58 8.85
N ALA A 195 11.52 5.65 8.66
CA ALA A 195 10.34 5.80 7.84
C ALA A 195 9.05 5.45 8.64
N PRO A 196 8.64 6.28 9.61
CA PRO A 196 7.50 6.01 10.49
C PRO A 196 6.15 5.81 9.77
N ARG A 197 5.92 6.43 8.60
CA ARG A 197 4.66 6.23 7.84
C ARG A 197 4.55 4.85 7.20
N LEU A 198 5.70 4.21 7.00
CA LEU A 198 5.82 2.86 6.46
C LEU A 198 5.86 1.80 7.58
N ALA A 199 5.97 2.21 8.85
CA ALA A 199 5.96 1.27 9.95
C ALA A 199 4.69 0.40 9.89
N PRO A 200 4.81 -0.92 10.14
CA PRO A 200 3.65 -1.78 10.34
C PRO A 200 2.77 -1.14 11.41
N PRO A 201 1.43 -1.20 11.26
CA PRO A 201 0.55 -0.69 12.30
C PRO A 201 0.92 -1.38 13.62
N GLU A 202 1.14 -0.59 14.68
CA GLU A 202 1.15 -1.14 16.03
C GLU A 202 -0.12 -1.98 16.19
N PRO A 203 -0.05 -3.20 16.77
CA PRO A 203 -1.24 -3.97 17.04
C PRO A 203 -2.15 -3.09 17.88
N LYS A 204 -3.28 -2.67 17.30
CA LYS A 204 -4.31 -1.95 18.03
C LYS A 204 -4.76 -2.87 19.14
N VAL A 205 -4.34 -2.58 20.38
CA VAL A 205 -5.06 -3.09 21.55
C VAL A 205 -6.50 -2.64 21.35
N PRO A 206 -7.49 -3.54 21.23
CA PRO A 206 -8.86 -3.14 20.99
C PRO A 206 -9.27 -2.13 22.06
N ALA A 207 -9.64 -0.93 21.63
CA ALA A 207 -10.22 0.10 22.51
C ALA A 207 -11.54 -0.37 23.15
N GLN A 208 -12.08 -1.51 22.71
CA GLN A 208 -13.23 -2.18 23.31
C GLN A 208 -12.98 -2.70 24.74
N ALA A 209 -11.72 -2.86 25.17
CA ALA A 209 -11.43 -3.19 26.56
C ALA A 209 -11.75 -2.04 27.54
N ALA A 210 -11.92 -0.79 27.07
CA ALA A 210 -12.25 0.33 27.95
C ALA A 210 -13.77 0.52 28.18
N ASP A 211 -14.61 0.13 27.22
CA ASP A 211 -16.08 0.24 27.32
C ASP A 211 -16.74 -1.01 27.94
N GLU A 212 -16.13 -2.18 27.81
CA GLU A 212 -16.66 -3.42 28.44
C GLU A 212 -16.50 -3.42 29.97
N HIS A 213 -15.61 -2.60 30.53
CA HIS A 213 -15.52 -2.43 31.97
C HIS A 213 -16.73 -1.71 32.57
N GLN A 214 -17.42 -0.82 31.83
CA GLN A 214 -18.60 -0.13 32.34
C GLN A 214 -19.90 -0.93 32.16
N ALA A 215 -19.95 -1.86 31.20
CA ALA A 215 -21.12 -2.72 31.00
C ALA A 215 -21.16 -3.96 31.92
N HIS A 216 -20.02 -4.39 32.48
CA HIS A 216 -19.94 -5.56 33.36
C HIS A 216 -20.04 -5.26 34.87
N GLU A 217 -20.01 -4.00 35.30
CA GLU A 217 -20.19 -3.64 36.73
C GLU A 217 -21.62 -3.83 37.25
N ALA A 218 -22.62 -3.97 36.38
CA ALA A 218 -24.01 -4.15 36.79
C ALA A 218 -24.40 -5.61 37.13
N GLY A 219 -23.48 -6.59 37.00
CA GLY A 219 -23.84 -8.02 37.06
C GLY A 219 -22.90 -8.97 37.80
N ARG A 220 -21.80 -8.52 38.43
CA ARG A 220 -20.90 -9.44 39.15
C ARG A 220 -21.27 -9.56 40.62
N GLY A 221 -21.75 -10.74 40.99
CA GLY A 221 -21.72 -11.21 42.37
C GLY A 221 -20.29 -11.12 42.93
N ASN A 222 -20.23 -10.88 44.25
CA ASN A 222 -19.06 -10.78 45.11
C ASN A 222 -17.81 -11.51 44.57
N VAL A 223 -16.92 -10.79 43.87
CA VAL A 223 -15.56 -11.26 43.58
C VAL A 223 -14.74 -11.07 44.85
N SER A 224 -14.11 -12.14 45.35
CA SER A 224 -13.29 -12.08 46.55
C SER A 224 -12.04 -11.23 46.31
N GLN A 225 -11.55 -10.57 47.35
CA GLN A 225 -10.29 -9.82 47.30
C GLN A 225 -9.10 -10.72 46.91
N ASP A 226 -9.19 -12.01 47.19
CA ASP A 226 -8.21 -13.03 46.80
C ASP A 226 -8.20 -13.28 45.28
N GLU A 227 -9.37 -13.29 44.63
CA GLU A 227 -9.50 -13.47 43.17
C GLU A 227 -8.97 -12.25 42.40
N VAL A 228 -9.11 -11.05 42.98
CA VAL A 228 -8.52 -9.82 42.43
C VAL A 228 -7.01 -9.83 42.54
N HIS A 229 -6.47 -10.35 43.65
CA HIS A 229 -5.03 -10.47 43.84
C HIS A 229 -4.41 -11.51 42.89
N GLU A 230 -5.07 -12.67 42.75
CA GLU A 230 -4.65 -13.74 41.82
C GLU A 230 -4.70 -13.26 40.36
N GLY A 231 -5.72 -12.48 39.98
CA GLY A 231 -5.79 -11.85 38.67
C GLY A 231 -4.66 -10.84 38.40
N ALA A 232 -4.29 -10.03 39.40
CA ALA A 232 -3.19 -9.09 39.29
C ALA A 232 -1.82 -9.80 39.15
N GLU A 233 -1.60 -10.87 39.91
CA GLU A 233 -0.41 -11.71 39.79
C GLU A 233 -0.32 -12.42 38.43
N ALA A 234 -1.45 -12.89 37.90
CA ALA A 234 -1.51 -13.48 36.56
C ALA A 234 -1.17 -12.46 35.46
N ILE A 235 -1.69 -11.23 35.55
CA ILE A 235 -1.35 -10.14 34.62
C ILE A 235 0.14 -9.79 34.71
N ALA A 236 0.69 -9.61 35.91
CA ALA A 236 2.11 -9.32 36.09
C ALA A 236 3.00 -10.44 35.52
N THR A 237 2.57 -11.70 35.65
CA THR A 237 3.26 -12.85 35.07
C THR A 237 3.25 -12.81 33.54
N MET A 238 2.12 -12.43 32.92
CA MET A 238 2.02 -12.27 31.47
C MET A 238 2.85 -11.10 30.94
N GLU A 239 2.87 -9.97 31.65
CA GLU A 239 3.69 -8.80 31.32
C GLU A 239 5.18 -9.13 31.37
N ALA A 240 5.61 -9.86 32.41
CA ALA A 240 7.00 -10.32 32.54
C ALA A 240 7.38 -11.28 31.40
N ALA A 241 6.50 -12.22 31.04
CA ALA A 241 6.73 -13.14 29.92
C ALA A 241 6.84 -12.40 28.58
N LEU A 242 5.99 -11.39 28.35
CA LEU A 242 6.03 -10.55 27.15
C LEU A 242 7.34 -9.74 27.07
N ALA A 243 7.77 -9.13 28.18
CA ALA A 243 9.02 -8.39 28.25
C ALA A 243 10.23 -9.30 27.92
N GLN A 244 10.23 -10.53 28.45
CA GLN A 244 11.26 -11.52 28.15
C GLN A 244 11.26 -11.91 26.67
N GLN A 245 10.09 -12.09 26.05
CA GLN A 245 9.99 -12.43 24.63
C GLN A 245 10.50 -11.30 23.72
N ARG A 246 10.19 -10.04 24.04
CA ARG A 246 10.76 -8.87 23.34
C ARG A 246 12.28 -8.84 23.45
N GLN A 247 12.80 -9.07 24.64
CA GLN A 247 14.24 -9.13 24.88
C GLN A 247 14.93 -10.26 24.10
N ILE A 248 14.27 -11.41 23.91
CA ILE A 248 14.77 -12.50 23.06
C ILE A 248 14.77 -12.07 21.59
N TYR A 249 13.70 -11.42 21.12
CA TYR A 249 13.61 -10.91 19.76
C TYR A 249 14.75 -9.94 19.44
N ASP A 250 14.99 -8.96 20.33
CA ASP A 250 16.05 -7.95 20.15
C ASP A 250 17.44 -8.58 20.15
N ARG A 251 17.70 -9.59 21.00
CA ARG A 251 19.00 -10.27 21.09
C ARG A 251 19.28 -11.23 19.93
N VAL A 252 18.26 -11.89 19.40
CA VAL A 252 18.40 -12.86 18.29
C VAL A 252 18.31 -12.17 16.92
N GLY A 253 17.73 -10.97 16.87
CA GLY A 253 17.74 -10.06 15.72
C GLY A 253 19.14 -9.56 15.34
N GLY A 254 19.24 -8.81 14.23
CA GLY A 254 20.50 -8.14 13.86
C GLY A 254 21.62 -9.03 13.31
N GLY A 255 21.32 -10.25 12.85
CA GLY A 255 22.30 -11.12 12.20
C GLY A 255 23.06 -12.07 13.13
N VAL A 256 22.74 -12.12 14.42
CA VAL A 256 23.33 -13.06 15.40
C VAL A 256 23.14 -14.52 14.98
N LEU A 257 21.95 -14.89 14.50
CA LEU A 257 21.69 -16.24 13.99
C LEU A 257 22.54 -16.54 12.74
N LYS A 258 22.74 -15.56 11.86
CA LYS A 258 23.61 -15.70 10.69
C LYS A 258 25.06 -15.91 11.11
N ALA A 259 25.54 -15.16 12.11
CA ALA A 259 26.88 -15.34 12.67
C ALA A 259 27.06 -16.73 13.34
N ALA A 260 26.06 -17.20 14.07
CA ALA A 260 26.09 -18.53 14.69
C ALA A 260 26.12 -19.66 13.65
N LEU A 261 25.32 -19.55 12.57
CA LEU A 261 25.31 -20.52 11.46
C LEU A 261 26.62 -20.53 10.66
N LEU A 262 27.33 -19.40 10.60
CA LEU A 262 28.65 -19.31 9.97
C LEU A 262 29.76 -19.93 10.82
N TYR A 263 29.67 -19.82 12.14
CA TYR A 263 30.68 -20.34 13.07
C TYR A 263 30.51 -21.84 13.34
N ASP A 264 29.29 -22.30 13.62
CA ASP A 264 28.97 -23.72 13.83
C ASP A 264 27.58 -24.01 13.23
N PRO A 265 27.52 -24.48 11.97
CA PRO A 265 26.26 -24.70 11.27
C PRO A 265 25.34 -25.71 11.98
N ARG A 266 25.90 -26.79 12.55
CA ARG A 266 25.10 -27.84 13.21
C ARG A 266 24.48 -27.33 14.50
N ARG A 267 25.27 -26.64 15.32
CA ARG A 267 24.79 -26.09 16.59
C ARG A 267 23.87 -24.90 16.38
N GLY A 268 24.13 -24.06 15.38
CA GLY A 268 23.27 -22.96 14.97
C GLY A 268 21.90 -23.45 14.49
N GLU A 269 21.85 -24.51 13.68
CA GLU A 269 20.60 -25.13 13.23
C GLU A 269 19.80 -25.76 14.37
N TYR A 270 20.49 -26.44 15.29
CA TYR A 270 19.86 -26.98 16.51
C TYR A 270 19.20 -25.87 17.35
N LEU A 271 19.93 -24.79 17.63
CA LEU A 271 19.40 -23.66 18.41
C LEU A 271 18.23 -22.96 17.70
N ARG A 272 18.31 -22.81 16.36
CA ARG A 272 17.20 -22.29 15.54
C ARG A 272 15.95 -23.15 15.66
N HIS A 273 16.13 -24.47 15.63
CA HIS A 273 15.03 -25.42 15.75
C HIS A 273 14.38 -25.36 17.13
N GLU A 274 15.17 -25.37 18.20
CA GLU A 274 14.68 -25.27 19.59
C GLU A 274 13.91 -23.96 19.82
N LEU A 275 14.46 -22.82 19.39
CA LEU A 275 13.79 -21.52 19.53
C LEU A 275 12.41 -21.51 18.84
N ARG A 276 12.30 -22.10 17.63
CA ARG A 276 11.03 -22.23 16.92
C ARG A 276 10.06 -23.16 17.65
N GLN A 277 10.54 -24.28 18.18
CA GLN A 277 9.70 -25.20 18.93
C GLN A 277 9.08 -24.53 20.16
N TYR A 278 9.89 -23.82 20.96
CA TYR A 278 9.37 -23.14 22.15
C TYR A 278 8.42 -22.00 21.78
N ALA A 279 8.70 -21.22 20.73
CA ALA A 279 7.75 -20.22 20.25
C ALA A 279 6.40 -20.83 19.85
N HIS A 280 6.43 -21.97 19.14
CA HIS A 280 5.21 -22.66 18.74
C HIS A 280 4.44 -23.25 19.92
N ARG A 281 5.14 -23.84 20.89
CA ARG A 281 4.53 -24.39 22.12
C ARG A 281 3.91 -23.29 22.98
N THR A 282 4.57 -22.13 23.10
CA THR A 282 4.00 -20.96 23.80
C THR A 282 2.73 -20.49 23.08
N ALA A 283 2.76 -20.35 21.76
CA ALA A 283 1.58 -19.97 20.98
C ALA A 283 0.43 -21.00 21.04
N HIS A 284 0.75 -22.28 21.22
CA HIS A 284 -0.25 -23.34 21.42
C HIS A 284 -0.86 -23.28 22.82
N ARG A 285 -0.06 -23.07 23.88
CA ARG A 285 -0.59 -22.94 25.25
C ARG A 285 -1.53 -21.74 25.39
N MET A 286 -1.17 -20.61 24.77
CA MET A 286 -2.01 -19.41 24.76
C MET A 286 -3.35 -19.62 24.01
N ARG A 287 -3.40 -20.56 23.05
CA ARG A 287 -4.63 -20.92 22.32
C ARG A 287 -5.45 -22.01 23.02
N GLY A 288 -4.78 -22.98 23.65
CA GLY A 288 -5.44 -24.13 24.28
C GLY A 288 -6.26 -23.74 25.52
N GLN A 289 -5.84 -22.72 26.26
CA GLN A 289 -6.59 -22.21 27.42
C GLN A 289 -7.93 -21.54 27.05
N GLN A 290 -8.13 -21.19 25.77
CA GLN A 290 -9.37 -20.59 25.30
C GLN A 290 -10.44 -21.63 24.89
N ALA A 291 -10.03 -22.88 24.63
CA ALA A 291 -10.92 -23.95 24.15
C ALA A 291 -11.48 -24.84 25.28
N ASP A 292 -10.78 -24.94 26.41
CA ASP A 292 -11.24 -25.69 27.58
C ASP A 292 -12.36 -24.94 28.35
N ASP A 293 -12.42 -23.61 28.24
CA ASP A 293 -13.49 -22.78 28.85
C ASP A 293 -14.82 -22.85 28.06
N GLU A 294 -14.80 -23.10 26.75
CA GLU A 294 -16.00 -23.23 25.91
C GLU A 294 -16.65 -24.63 25.97
N ALA A 295 -15.93 -25.66 26.43
CA ALA A 295 -16.45 -27.02 26.56
C ALA A 295 -17.05 -27.35 27.94
N GLY A 296 -16.96 -26.42 28.89
CA GLY A 296 -17.41 -26.58 30.28
C GLY A 296 -18.68 -25.80 30.68
N THR A 297 -19.33 -25.12 29.73
CA THR A 297 -20.63 -24.43 29.95
C THR A 297 -21.77 -25.23 29.34
#